data_AF-A0A4P8HMT1-F1
#
_entry.id   AF-A0A4P8HMT1-F1
#
_cell.length_a   1.000
_cell.length_b   1.000
_cell.length_c   1.000
_cell.angle_alpha   90.00
_cell.angle_beta   90.00
_cell.angle_gamma   90.00
#
_symmetry.space_group_name_H-M   'P 1'
#
loop_
_entity.id
_entity.type
_entity.pdbx_description
1 polymer ?
#
loop_
_entity_poly.entity_id
_entity_poly.type
_entity_poly.pdbx_seq_one_letter_code
_entity_poly.pdbx_strand_id
1 'polypeptide(L)'
;MSTLVAGAVVATAMLSNCSWNHPGRNPYRGTVGAAVSRYVDIPEPVRRQLIAKIESGRADDTAAIMRDTIAGKYDYSPQITDMHFGERTVCGAVTRDQWAETAREPGKVYCVDNHCLIVPQICGNISRVQRVAGEGAGGGPRGGGAGGPATVDLPRAGQPGWIRPASPDDVAGADAMAQMVAGSADNMIQLSEPFASPFARAAYGAGLGGRNPGAGSGLTQPAAPVPEPATYGMLGAGLVVVVAAIRRRARRSAGN
;
A
#
# COMPACT_ATOMS: atom_id res chain seq x y z
N MET A 1 7.80 19.98 26.61
CA MET A 1 7.94 20.40 25.21
C MET A 1 7.38 19.29 24.34
N SER A 2 6.23 19.50 23.70
CA SER A 2 5.60 18.51 22.83
C SER A 2 6.15 18.65 21.42
N THR A 3 6.86 17.65 20.92
CA THR A 3 7.24 17.54 19.51
C THR A 3 6.08 16.94 18.73
N LEU A 4 5.42 17.77 17.91
CA LEU A 4 4.48 17.29 16.89
C LEU A 4 5.28 16.67 15.74
N VAL A 5 5.23 15.34 15.61
CA VAL A 5 5.70 14.64 14.42
C VAL A 5 4.64 14.82 13.33
N ALA A 6 4.94 15.65 12.32
CA ALA A 6 4.11 15.76 11.13
C ALA A 6 4.35 14.52 10.26
N GLY A 7 3.48 13.51 10.38
CA GLY A 7 3.47 12.36 9.48
C GLY A 7 2.92 12.75 8.11
N ALA A 8 3.67 12.50 7.03
CA ALA A 8 3.18 12.66 5.67
C ALA A 8 2.08 11.61 5.39
N VAL A 9 0.85 12.06 5.17
CA VAL A 9 -0.26 11.20 4.77
C VAL A 9 -0.13 10.93 3.28
N VAL A 10 0.27 9.71 2.90
CA VAL A 10 0.36 9.32 1.48
C VAL A 10 -1.07 9.03 0.96
N ALA A 11 -1.62 9.95 0.16
CA ALA A 11 -3.02 9.96 -0.25
C ALA A 11 -3.41 8.75 -1.10
N THR A 12 -4.41 7.95 -0.73
CA THR A 12 -4.86 6.79 -1.53
C THR A 12 -5.63 7.24 -2.77
N ALA A 13 -5.28 6.72 -3.95
CA ALA A 13 -6.06 6.99 -5.16
C ALA A 13 -7.35 6.16 -5.11
N MET A 14 -8.49 6.83 -5.15
CA MET A 14 -9.82 6.22 -5.15
C MET A 14 -10.46 6.43 -6.52
N LEU A 15 -10.68 5.34 -7.25
CA LEU A 15 -11.40 5.35 -8.52
C LEU A 15 -12.84 4.91 -8.31
N SER A 16 -13.79 5.54 -8.99
CA SER A 16 -15.19 5.13 -8.92
C SER A 16 -15.45 3.81 -9.65
N ASN A 17 -14.87 3.65 -10.85
CA ASN A 17 -15.03 2.45 -11.66
C ASN A 17 -13.76 2.15 -12.47
N CYS A 18 -13.36 0.88 -12.55
CA CYS A 18 -12.15 0.46 -13.26
C CYS A 18 -12.41 -0.80 -14.07
N SER A 19 -11.77 -0.87 -15.24
CA SER A 19 -11.73 -2.09 -16.05
C SER A 19 -10.66 -3.03 -15.51
N TRP A 20 -11.06 -4.25 -15.18
CA TRP A 20 -10.17 -5.36 -14.85
C TRP A 20 -10.14 -6.42 -15.96
N ASN A 21 -10.23 -5.98 -17.21
CA ASN A 21 -10.29 -6.86 -18.38
C ASN A 21 -9.00 -7.62 -18.71
N HIS A 22 -7.91 -7.33 -17.99
CA HIS A 22 -6.63 -8.01 -18.12
C HIS A 22 -6.03 -8.32 -16.74
N PRO A 23 -6.41 -9.44 -16.12
CA PRO A 23 -5.76 -9.94 -14.93
C PRO A 23 -4.24 -9.99 -15.07
N GLY A 24 -3.55 -9.63 -14.00
CA GLY A 24 -2.10 -9.63 -13.89
C GLY A 24 -1.41 -8.33 -14.29
N ARG A 25 -2.11 -7.37 -14.94
CA ARG A 25 -1.50 -6.08 -15.30
C ARG A 25 -1.16 -5.21 -14.10
N ASN A 26 -2.09 -5.14 -13.14
CA ASN A 26 -1.96 -4.30 -11.96
C ASN A 26 -2.14 -5.15 -10.69
N PRO A 27 -1.16 -5.99 -10.34
CA PRO A 27 -1.21 -6.79 -9.12
C PRO A 27 -1.06 -5.89 -7.90
N TYR A 28 -1.64 -6.31 -6.77
CA TYR A 28 -1.46 -5.63 -5.50
C TYR A 28 -0.03 -5.82 -5.00
N ARG A 29 0.58 -4.73 -4.52
CA ARG A 29 1.99 -4.67 -4.08
C ARG A 29 2.13 -4.29 -2.61
N GLY A 30 1.04 -3.90 -1.95
CA GLY A 30 1.04 -3.59 -0.51
C GLY A 30 0.92 -4.84 0.37
N THR A 31 0.78 -4.61 1.67
CA THR A 31 0.53 -5.67 2.64
C THR A 31 -0.97 -5.93 2.80
N VAL A 32 -1.34 -7.15 3.18
CA VAL A 32 -2.74 -7.50 3.49
C VAL A 32 -3.31 -6.55 4.54
N GLY A 33 -2.57 -6.30 5.63
CA GLY A 33 -2.96 -5.34 6.65
C GLY A 33 -3.24 -3.93 6.11
N ALA A 34 -2.40 -3.43 5.20
CA ALA A 34 -2.58 -2.11 4.59
C ALA A 34 -3.81 -2.03 3.68
N ALA A 35 -4.13 -3.09 2.93
CA ALA A 35 -5.39 -3.15 2.18
C ALA A 35 -6.58 -3.25 3.12
N VAL A 36 -6.58 -4.22 4.04
CA VAL A 36 -7.76 -4.52 4.86
C VAL A 36 -8.12 -3.36 5.80
N SER A 37 -7.12 -2.64 6.32
CA SER A 37 -7.33 -1.47 7.18
C SER A 37 -8.09 -0.32 6.51
N ARG A 38 -8.14 -0.26 5.17
CA ARG A 38 -8.83 0.79 4.41
C ARG A 38 -10.32 0.53 4.23
N TYR A 39 -10.79 -0.68 4.50
CA TYR A 39 -12.21 -0.97 4.64
C TYR A 39 -12.72 -0.45 5.99
N VAL A 40 -12.84 0.87 6.10
CA VAL A 40 -13.16 1.56 7.36
C VAL A 40 -14.55 1.21 7.90
N ASP A 41 -15.46 0.75 7.03
CA ASP A 41 -16.80 0.26 7.37
C ASP A 41 -16.79 -1.11 8.06
N ILE A 42 -15.75 -1.92 7.86
CA ILE A 42 -15.62 -3.24 8.49
C ILE A 42 -15.14 -3.03 9.93
N PRO A 43 -15.81 -3.54 10.97
CA PRO A 43 -15.38 -3.35 12.36
C PRO A 43 -13.93 -3.82 12.60
N GLU A 44 -13.18 -3.11 13.46
CA GLU A 44 -11.76 -3.42 13.71
C GLU A 44 -11.52 -4.89 14.13
N PRO A 45 -12.33 -5.50 15.03
CA PRO A 45 -12.15 -6.91 15.37
C PRO A 45 -12.30 -7.85 14.15
N VAL A 46 -13.21 -7.52 13.24
CA VAL A 46 -13.45 -8.28 12.00
C VAL A 46 -12.27 -8.10 11.03
N ARG A 47 -11.77 -6.88 10.85
CA ARG A 47 -10.58 -6.61 10.04
C ARG A 47 -9.36 -7.41 10.51
N ARG A 48 -9.09 -7.44 11.83
CA ARG A 48 -7.96 -8.21 12.38
C ARG A 48 -8.09 -9.70 12.08
N GLN A 49 -9.29 -10.26 12.20
CA GLN A 49 -9.53 -11.67 11.85
C GLN A 49 -9.37 -11.93 10.36
N LEU A 50 -9.88 -11.04 9.49
CA LEU A 50 -9.70 -11.14 8.04
C LEU A 50 -8.21 -11.11 7.66
N ILE A 51 -7.44 -10.16 8.21
CA ILE A 51 -5.98 -10.09 8.00
C ILE A 51 -5.32 -11.41 8.38
N ALA A 52 -5.57 -11.90 9.60
CA ALA A 52 -4.98 -13.15 10.06
C ALA A 52 -5.38 -14.36 9.20
N LYS A 53 -6.62 -14.41 8.69
CA LYS A 53 -7.08 -15.49 7.80
C LYS A 53 -6.40 -15.42 6.43
N ILE A 54 -6.29 -14.24 5.84
CA ILE A 54 -5.65 -14.03 4.53
C ILE A 54 -4.16 -14.35 4.63
N GLU A 55 -3.45 -13.81 5.62
CA GLU A 55 -2.01 -14.04 5.83
C GLU A 55 -1.68 -15.51 6.12
N SER A 56 -2.54 -16.22 6.85
CA SER A 56 -2.39 -17.66 7.10
C SER A 56 -2.90 -18.55 5.95
N GLY A 57 -3.46 -17.97 4.88
CA GLY A 57 -4.03 -18.73 3.76
C GLY A 57 -5.28 -19.55 4.11
N ARG A 58 -5.90 -19.33 5.27
CA ARG A 58 -7.09 -20.07 5.74
C ARG A 58 -8.37 -19.54 5.09
N ALA A 59 -8.50 -19.82 3.81
CA ALA A 59 -9.68 -19.44 3.03
C ALA A 59 -10.91 -20.26 3.41
N ASP A 60 -12.07 -19.62 3.41
CA ASP A 60 -13.37 -20.28 3.64
C ASP A 60 -13.93 -20.90 2.36
N ASP A 61 -13.41 -20.47 1.21
CA ASP A 61 -13.82 -20.94 -0.11
C ASP A 61 -12.70 -20.75 -1.15
N THR A 62 -12.78 -21.52 -2.23
CA THR A 62 -12.06 -21.29 -3.48
C THR A 62 -13.07 -21.04 -4.56
N ALA A 63 -13.04 -19.84 -5.15
CA ALA A 63 -14.01 -19.42 -6.15
C ALA A 63 -13.33 -19.16 -7.50
N ALA A 64 -14.07 -19.42 -8.59
CA ALA A 64 -13.72 -19.00 -9.93
C ALA A 64 -14.43 -17.68 -10.24
N ILE A 65 -13.64 -16.64 -10.46
CA ILE A 65 -14.08 -15.33 -10.94
C ILE A 65 -14.21 -15.44 -12.46
N MET A 66 -15.37 -15.12 -13.02
CA MET A 66 -15.66 -15.19 -14.46
C MET A 66 -16.00 -13.80 -15.04
N ARG A 67 -16.60 -13.69 -16.23
CA ARG A 67 -17.11 -12.40 -16.72
C ARG A 67 -18.22 -11.86 -15.83
N ASP A 68 -19.29 -12.65 -15.69
CA ASP A 68 -20.57 -12.19 -15.09
C ASP A 68 -20.94 -12.93 -13.80
N THR A 69 -20.01 -13.72 -13.25
CA THR A 69 -20.27 -14.55 -12.07
C THR A 69 -19.01 -14.76 -11.24
N ILE A 70 -19.22 -15.17 -9.98
CA ILE A 70 -18.20 -15.65 -9.05
C ILE A 70 -18.76 -16.96 -8.48
N ALA A 71 -18.19 -18.08 -8.91
CA ALA A 71 -18.68 -19.41 -8.57
C ALA A 71 -17.74 -20.09 -7.58
N GLY A 72 -18.23 -20.43 -6.39
CA GLY A 72 -17.49 -21.17 -5.37
C GLY A 72 -18.36 -22.22 -4.67
N LYS A 73 -17.98 -22.59 -3.45
CA LYS A 73 -18.83 -23.39 -2.55
C LYS A 73 -20.16 -22.69 -2.23
N TYR A 74 -20.14 -21.35 -2.18
CA TYR A 74 -21.30 -20.51 -1.91
C TYR A 74 -21.65 -19.66 -3.13
N ASP A 75 -22.87 -19.13 -3.14
CA ASP A 75 -23.30 -18.16 -4.15
C ASP A 75 -22.83 -16.76 -3.76
N TYR A 76 -22.19 -16.10 -4.72
CA TYR A 76 -21.71 -14.73 -4.57
C TYR A 76 -22.38 -13.82 -5.61
N SER A 77 -22.64 -12.59 -5.19
CA SER A 77 -22.99 -11.53 -6.13
C SER A 77 -21.87 -11.39 -7.16
N PRO A 78 -22.20 -11.17 -8.44
CA PRO A 78 -21.18 -10.95 -9.46
C PRO A 78 -20.46 -9.60 -9.30
N GLN A 79 -20.94 -8.71 -8.41
CA GLN A 79 -20.30 -7.42 -8.17
C GLN A 79 -19.02 -7.58 -7.35
N ILE A 80 -17.94 -6.95 -7.83
CA ILE A 80 -16.67 -6.82 -7.11
C ILE A 80 -16.48 -5.33 -6.83
N THR A 81 -16.30 -5.01 -5.55
CA THR A 81 -16.21 -3.63 -5.07
C THR A 81 -14.94 -3.40 -4.26
N ASP A 82 -14.55 -2.14 -4.15
CA ASP A 82 -13.42 -1.68 -3.33
C ASP A 82 -12.12 -2.47 -3.58
N MET A 83 -11.82 -2.78 -4.85
CA MET A 83 -10.64 -3.58 -5.20
C MET A 83 -9.35 -2.81 -4.94
N HIS A 84 -8.52 -3.32 -4.03
CA HIS A 84 -7.17 -2.85 -3.79
C HIS A 84 -6.20 -3.46 -4.81
N PHE A 85 -5.45 -2.60 -5.50
CA PHE A 85 -4.47 -3.01 -6.51
C PHE A 85 -3.29 -2.02 -6.56
N GLY A 86 -2.21 -2.42 -7.25
CA GLY A 86 -0.97 -1.65 -7.27
C GLY A 86 -0.44 -1.43 -5.84
N GLU A 87 0.24 -0.31 -5.61
CA GLU A 87 0.76 0.00 -4.28
C GLU A 87 -0.31 0.62 -3.35
N ARG A 88 -1.19 1.46 -3.90
CA ARG A 88 -1.99 2.40 -3.08
C ARG A 88 -3.31 2.83 -3.74
N THR A 89 -3.85 2.03 -4.65
CA THR A 89 -5.06 2.36 -5.40
C THR A 89 -6.22 1.46 -4.99
N VAL A 90 -7.41 2.05 -4.95
CA VAL A 90 -8.67 1.33 -4.69
C VAL A 90 -9.67 1.66 -5.77
N CYS A 91 -10.36 0.64 -6.26
CA CYS A 91 -11.44 0.77 -7.21
C CYS A 91 -12.80 0.51 -6.56
N GLY A 92 -13.69 1.48 -6.53
CA GLY A 92 -15.03 1.34 -5.96
C GLY A 92 -15.86 0.24 -6.64
N ALA A 93 -15.88 0.20 -7.98
CA ALA A 93 -16.55 -0.83 -8.76
C ALA A 93 -15.67 -1.37 -9.90
N VAL A 94 -15.63 -2.69 -10.07
CA VAL A 94 -14.77 -3.34 -11.06
C VAL A 94 -15.59 -3.96 -12.19
N THR A 95 -15.26 -3.65 -13.44
CA THR A 95 -15.86 -4.30 -14.61
C THR A 95 -14.96 -5.40 -15.17
N ARG A 96 -15.59 -6.44 -15.70
CA ARG A 96 -14.97 -7.60 -16.35
C ARG A 96 -15.61 -7.87 -17.72
N ASP A 97 -16.28 -6.88 -18.28
CA ASP A 97 -17.16 -6.96 -19.45
C ASP A 97 -16.47 -7.46 -20.73
N GLN A 98 -15.14 -7.28 -20.84
CA GLN A 98 -14.35 -7.74 -22.00
C GLN A 98 -13.64 -9.06 -21.75
N TRP A 99 -13.85 -9.73 -20.61
CA TRP A 99 -13.34 -11.10 -20.41
C TRP A 99 -13.96 -12.03 -21.44
N ALA A 100 -13.30 -13.11 -21.86
CA ALA A 100 -14.00 -14.16 -22.60
C ALA A 100 -15.03 -14.87 -21.70
N GLU A 101 -16.10 -15.43 -22.25
CA GLU A 101 -17.09 -16.20 -21.47
C GLU A 101 -16.47 -17.42 -20.76
N THR A 102 -15.42 -17.97 -21.37
CA THR A 102 -14.64 -19.09 -20.83
C THR A 102 -13.51 -18.64 -19.90
N ALA A 103 -13.24 -17.33 -19.79
CA ALA A 103 -12.19 -16.82 -18.93
C ALA A 103 -12.53 -17.05 -17.45
N ARG A 104 -11.54 -17.55 -16.71
CA ARG A 104 -11.66 -17.90 -15.30
C ARG A 104 -10.40 -17.48 -14.58
N GLU A 105 -10.56 -16.74 -13.50
CA GLU A 105 -9.47 -16.47 -12.56
C GLU A 105 -9.78 -17.13 -11.22
N PRO A 106 -8.92 -18.05 -10.73
CA PRO A 106 -9.11 -18.65 -9.42
C PRO A 106 -8.83 -17.62 -8.32
N GLY A 107 -9.61 -17.65 -7.26
CA GLY A 107 -9.46 -16.79 -6.09
C GLY A 107 -9.79 -17.49 -4.79
N LYS A 108 -9.24 -16.99 -3.70
CA LYS A 108 -9.53 -17.43 -2.34
C LYS A 108 -10.48 -16.43 -1.68
N VAL A 109 -11.55 -16.92 -1.07
CA VAL A 109 -12.50 -16.07 -0.35
C VAL A 109 -12.32 -16.26 1.15
N TYR A 110 -12.30 -15.14 1.87
CA TYR A 110 -12.14 -15.06 3.32
C TYR A 110 -13.31 -14.26 3.87
N CYS A 111 -14.06 -14.86 4.77
CA CYS A 111 -15.22 -14.27 5.39
C CYS A 111 -15.09 -14.26 6.91
N VAL A 112 -15.50 -13.16 7.52
CA VAL A 112 -15.72 -13.04 8.96
C VAL A 112 -17.05 -12.28 9.11
N ASP A 113 -17.97 -12.87 9.85
CA ASP A 113 -19.38 -12.44 9.89
C ASP A 113 -19.95 -12.27 8.47
N ASN A 114 -20.48 -11.09 8.15
CA ASN A 114 -21.06 -10.78 6.84
C ASN A 114 -20.07 -10.08 5.89
N HIS A 115 -18.78 -10.02 6.24
CA HIS A 115 -17.75 -9.35 5.44
C HIS A 115 -16.88 -10.38 4.73
N CYS A 116 -16.96 -10.42 3.40
CA CYS A 116 -16.18 -11.34 2.58
C CYS A 116 -15.23 -10.56 1.66
N LEU A 117 -13.97 -10.97 1.69
CA LEU A 117 -12.92 -10.49 0.78
C LEU A 117 -12.48 -11.63 -0.13
N ILE A 118 -12.29 -11.34 -1.41
CA ILE A 118 -11.72 -12.26 -2.39
C ILE A 118 -10.32 -11.80 -2.79
N VAL A 119 -9.41 -12.76 -2.88
CA VAL A 119 -8.03 -12.56 -3.32
C VAL A 119 -7.76 -13.44 -4.54
N PRO A 120 -7.75 -12.88 -5.78
CA PRO A 120 -7.43 -13.61 -6.99
C PRO A 120 -5.97 -14.09 -6.98
N GLN A 121 -5.72 -15.28 -7.50
CA GLN A 121 -4.41 -15.92 -7.46
C GLN A 121 -3.38 -15.25 -8.38
N ILE A 122 -3.82 -14.67 -9.50
CA ILE A 122 -2.90 -14.05 -10.48
C ILE A 122 -2.44 -12.69 -9.96
N CYS A 123 -3.38 -11.85 -9.53
CA CYS A 123 -3.09 -10.46 -9.19
C CYS A 123 -2.78 -10.23 -7.71
N GLY A 124 -3.28 -11.08 -6.80
CA GLY A 124 -3.24 -10.83 -5.36
C GLY A 124 -4.07 -9.61 -4.93
N ASN A 125 -4.91 -9.07 -5.81
CA ASN A 125 -5.79 -7.94 -5.51
C ASN A 125 -6.75 -8.31 -4.38
N ILE A 126 -7.10 -7.36 -3.52
CA ILE A 126 -7.98 -7.63 -2.38
C ILE A 126 -9.26 -6.86 -2.59
N SER A 127 -10.37 -7.55 -2.81
CA SER A 127 -11.65 -6.92 -3.17
C SER A 127 -12.77 -7.43 -2.29
N ARG A 128 -13.81 -6.62 -2.11
CA ARG A 128 -15.03 -7.04 -1.45
C ARG A 128 -15.93 -7.82 -2.41
N VAL A 129 -16.48 -8.91 -1.91
CA VAL A 129 -17.57 -9.68 -2.53
C VAL A 129 -18.67 -9.90 -1.53
N GLN A 130 -19.89 -10.09 -2.03
CA GLN A 130 -21.06 -10.33 -1.18
C GLN A 130 -21.57 -11.75 -1.40
N ARG A 131 -21.82 -12.48 -0.32
CA ARG A 131 -22.58 -13.73 -0.38
C ARG A 131 -24.05 -13.40 -0.63
N VAL A 132 -24.68 -14.07 -1.58
CA VAL A 132 -26.13 -13.96 -1.75
C VAL A 132 -26.77 -14.77 -0.62
N ALA A 133 -27.65 -14.14 0.16
CA ALA A 133 -28.38 -14.83 1.21
C ALA A 133 -29.38 -15.80 0.55
N GLY A 134 -29.02 -17.07 0.56
CA GLY A 134 -29.73 -18.20 -0.04
C GLY A 134 -28.93 -19.45 0.29
N GLU A 135 -29.62 -20.52 0.66
CA GLU A 135 -29.08 -21.71 1.30
C GLU A 135 -27.80 -22.24 0.63
N GLY A 136 -26.79 -22.52 1.45
CA GLY A 136 -25.56 -23.11 0.96
C GLY A 136 -25.82 -24.44 0.25
N ALA A 137 -25.62 -24.46 -1.06
CA ALA A 137 -25.14 -25.61 -1.82
C ALA A 137 -24.87 -25.13 -3.25
N GLY A 138 -23.61 -24.87 -3.57
CA GLY A 138 -23.18 -24.70 -4.95
C GLY A 138 -23.68 -25.85 -5.83
N GLY A 139 -24.45 -25.52 -6.85
CA GLY A 139 -24.90 -26.42 -7.89
C GLY A 139 -24.98 -25.67 -9.20
N GLY A 140 -24.32 -26.20 -10.24
CA GLY A 140 -24.27 -25.62 -11.57
C GLY A 140 -25.64 -25.35 -12.22
N PRO A 141 -25.66 -24.87 -13.48
CA PRO A 141 -26.78 -24.10 -14.02
C PRO A 141 -28.06 -24.93 -14.06
N ARG A 142 -29.04 -24.53 -13.23
CA ARG A 142 -30.45 -24.89 -13.43
C ARG A 142 -31.09 -23.75 -14.22
N GLY A 143 -31.39 -24.04 -15.47
CA GLY A 143 -32.22 -23.19 -16.30
C GLY A 143 -33.66 -23.14 -15.80
N GLY A 144 -34.31 -22.01 -16.09
CA GLY A 144 -35.77 -21.88 -16.22
C GLY A 144 -36.55 -21.69 -14.92
N GLY A 145 -37.00 -20.46 -14.66
CA GLY A 145 -38.05 -20.20 -13.67
C GLY A 145 -38.21 -18.72 -13.35
N ALA A 146 -39.21 -18.10 -13.99
CA ALA A 146 -39.59 -16.70 -13.84
C ALA A 146 -40.03 -16.36 -12.40
N GLY A 147 -39.65 -15.16 -11.95
CA GLY A 147 -40.09 -14.58 -10.68
C GLY A 147 -39.23 -13.38 -10.30
N GLY A 148 -39.38 -12.27 -11.02
CA GLY A 148 -38.64 -11.03 -10.73
C GLY A 148 -39.20 -10.26 -9.54
N PRO A 149 -38.39 -9.43 -8.87
CA PRO A 149 -38.85 -8.20 -8.25
C PRO A 149 -38.65 -7.01 -9.21
N ALA A 150 -39.60 -6.09 -9.21
CA ALA A 150 -39.59 -4.88 -10.03
C ALA A 150 -38.33 -4.04 -9.77
N THR A 151 -37.48 -3.92 -10.79
CA THR A 151 -36.41 -2.92 -10.81
C THR A 151 -37.02 -1.56 -11.10
N VAL A 152 -36.87 -0.63 -10.16
CA VAL A 152 -37.08 0.80 -10.44
C VAL A 152 -35.98 1.21 -11.42
N ASP A 153 -36.38 1.45 -12.66
CA ASP A 153 -35.51 1.94 -13.74
C ASP A 153 -35.25 3.44 -13.47
N LEU A 154 -34.15 3.75 -12.80
CA LEU A 154 -33.67 5.13 -12.71
C LEU A 154 -33.01 5.46 -14.05
N PRO A 155 -33.39 6.56 -14.73
CA PRO A 155 -32.75 6.94 -15.98
C PRO A 155 -31.25 7.14 -15.74
N ARG A 156 -30.45 6.29 -16.37
CA ARG A 156 -29.00 6.46 -16.46
C ARG A 156 -28.77 7.77 -17.21
N ALA A 157 -28.41 8.83 -16.48
CA ALA A 157 -27.89 10.04 -17.09
C ALA A 157 -26.73 9.62 -18.00
N GLY A 158 -26.92 9.77 -19.30
CA GLY A 158 -25.91 9.43 -20.30
C GLY A 158 -24.65 10.24 -19.99
N GLN A 159 -23.59 9.58 -19.55
CA GLN A 159 -22.30 10.25 -19.45
C GLN A 159 -21.85 10.57 -20.88
N PRO A 160 -21.28 11.76 -21.13
CA PRO A 160 -20.73 12.10 -22.42
C PRO A 160 -19.71 11.04 -22.86
N GLY A 161 -19.83 10.52 -24.09
CA GLY A 161 -19.04 9.40 -24.62
C GLY A 161 -17.52 9.64 -24.75
N TRP A 162 -16.99 10.73 -24.21
CA TRP A 162 -15.57 11.06 -24.14
C TRP A 162 -14.97 10.86 -22.73
N ILE A 163 -15.77 10.54 -21.71
CA ILE A 163 -15.27 10.21 -20.37
C ILE A 163 -15.16 8.68 -20.25
N ARG A 164 -13.98 8.14 -20.56
CA ARG A 164 -13.65 6.74 -20.23
C ARG A 164 -13.44 6.63 -18.71
N PRO A 165 -13.97 5.61 -18.03
CA PRO A 165 -13.57 5.33 -16.65
C PRO A 165 -12.05 5.20 -16.60
N ALA A 166 -11.42 5.81 -15.60
CA ALA A 166 -9.98 5.72 -15.42
C ALA A 166 -9.60 4.23 -15.37
N SER A 167 -8.76 3.81 -16.31
CA SER A 167 -8.22 2.47 -16.25
C SER A 167 -7.22 2.39 -15.10
N PRO A 168 -7.00 1.20 -14.52
CA PRO A 168 -5.91 0.98 -13.57
C PRO A 168 -4.55 1.49 -14.07
N ASP A 169 -4.32 1.43 -15.39
CA ASP A 169 -3.09 1.88 -16.05
C ASP A 169 -2.96 3.42 -16.05
N ASP A 170 -4.07 4.14 -16.24
CA ASP A 170 -4.09 5.61 -16.23
C ASP A 170 -3.63 6.14 -14.85
N VAL A 171 -4.02 5.43 -13.77
CA VAL A 171 -3.60 5.78 -12.39
C VAL A 171 -2.20 5.31 -12.08
N ALA A 172 -1.83 4.09 -12.44
CA ALA A 172 -0.46 3.60 -12.22
C ALA A 172 0.57 4.48 -12.95
N GLY A 173 0.26 4.92 -14.18
CA GLY A 173 1.06 5.88 -14.92
C GLY A 173 1.13 7.26 -14.25
N ALA A 174 -0.01 7.77 -13.75
CA ALA A 174 -0.03 9.03 -13.02
C ALA A 174 0.75 8.99 -11.70
N ASP A 175 0.64 7.91 -10.92
CA ASP A 175 1.40 7.71 -9.68
C ASP A 175 2.90 7.57 -9.99
N ALA A 176 3.28 6.82 -11.03
CA ALA A 176 4.68 6.71 -11.45
C ALA A 176 5.25 8.07 -11.87
N MET A 177 4.49 8.89 -12.61
CA MET A 177 4.89 10.25 -12.97
C MET A 177 5.01 11.16 -11.72
N ALA A 178 4.06 11.07 -10.80
CA ALA A 178 4.10 11.84 -9.54
C ALA A 178 5.32 11.45 -8.68
N GLN A 179 5.66 10.16 -8.62
CA GLN A 179 6.84 9.67 -7.91
C GLN A 179 8.15 10.13 -8.58
N MET A 180 8.22 10.18 -9.92
CA MET A 180 9.39 10.74 -10.62
C MET A 180 9.58 12.23 -10.31
N VAL A 181 8.50 13.00 -10.23
CA VAL A 181 8.55 14.42 -9.85
C VAL A 181 8.94 14.59 -8.38
N ALA A 182 8.40 13.76 -7.48
CA ALA A 182 8.72 13.81 -6.05
C ALA A 182 10.16 13.37 -5.75
N GLY A 183 10.65 12.29 -6.39
CA GLY A 183 12.03 11.81 -6.24
C GLY A 183 13.09 12.77 -6.82
N SER A 184 12.68 13.68 -7.73
CA SER A 184 13.56 14.74 -8.25
C SER A 184 13.80 15.86 -7.22
N ALA A 185 12.94 16.02 -6.22
CA ALA A 185 13.11 17.03 -5.17
C ALA A 185 14.13 16.60 -4.10
N ASP A 186 14.24 15.30 -3.81
CA ASP A 186 15.22 14.76 -2.85
C ASP A 186 16.66 14.81 -3.41
N ASN A 187 16.82 14.73 -4.73
CA ASN A 187 18.15 14.68 -5.37
C ASN A 187 18.85 16.05 -5.48
N MET A 188 18.19 17.16 -5.14
CA MET A 188 18.81 18.50 -5.13
C MET A 188 19.52 18.88 -3.81
N ILE A 189 19.45 18.03 -2.76
CA ILE A 189 20.14 18.28 -1.48
C ILE A 189 21.53 17.59 -1.43
N GLN A 190 21.98 16.93 -2.50
CA GLN A 190 23.16 16.06 -2.48
C GLN A 190 24.39 16.53 -3.28
N LEU A 191 24.48 17.82 -3.64
CA LEU A 191 25.66 18.39 -4.31
C LEU A 191 26.28 19.54 -3.49
N SER A 192 26.80 19.21 -2.32
CA SER A 192 27.86 20.00 -1.67
C SER A 192 28.88 19.05 -1.04
N GLU A 193 29.78 18.52 -1.87
CA GLU A 193 30.97 17.80 -1.41
C GLU A 193 32.00 18.79 -0.81
N PRO A 194 32.62 18.49 0.33
CA PRO A 194 33.86 19.16 0.72
C PRO A 194 35.09 18.34 0.28
N PHE A 195 35.82 18.92 -0.67
CA PHE A 195 37.28 19.00 -0.77
C PHE A 195 38.10 17.88 -0.06
N ALA A 196 38.61 16.92 -0.83
CA ALA A 196 39.62 15.96 -0.39
C ALA A 196 40.96 16.68 -0.09
N SER A 197 41.44 16.56 1.16
CA SER A 197 42.76 17.07 1.58
C SER A 197 43.86 16.02 1.36
N PRO A 198 45.06 16.39 0.87
CA PRO A 198 46.11 15.46 0.46
C PRO A 198 47.06 14.96 1.59
N PHE A 199 46.71 15.14 2.86
CA PHE A 199 47.61 14.85 3.99
C PHE A 199 47.04 13.83 4.98
N ALA A 200 47.05 12.54 4.64
CA ALA A 200 47.07 11.45 5.63
C ALA A 200 47.49 10.12 4.99
N ARG A 201 48.78 10.01 4.65
CA ARG A 201 49.47 8.73 4.54
C ARG A 201 50.36 8.57 5.76
N ALA A 202 49.97 7.66 6.66
CA ALA A 202 50.91 6.99 7.55
C ALA A 202 50.64 5.49 7.42
N ALA A 203 51.62 4.81 6.83
CA ALA A 203 51.71 3.37 6.68
C ALA A 203 52.26 2.70 7.95
N TYR A 204 52.49 1.38 7.87
CA TYR A 204 52.95 0.39 8.87
C TYR A 204 51.77 -0.30 9.58
N GLY A 205 51.54 -1.61 9.51
CA GLY A 205 52.20 -2.78 8.89
C GLY A 205 51.37 -4.01 9.31
N ALA A 206 50.91 -4.85 8.38
CA ALA A 206 51.48 -6.16 8.00
C ALA A 206 51.71 -7.19 9.14
N GLY A 207 50.99 -8.32 9.08
CA GLY A 207 51.24 -9.57 9.84
C GLY A 207 49.94 -10.29 10.23
N LEU A 208 49.34 -11.12 9.39
CA LEU A 208 49.55 -12.58 9.19
C LEU A 208 49.02 -13.49 10.31
N GLY A 209 48.18 -14.46 9.89
CA GLY A 209 47.69 -15.63 10.66
C GLY A 209 46.23 -15.46 11.09
N GLY A 210 45.26 -16.32 10.79
CA GLY A 210 45.28 -17.71 10.38
C GLY A 210 44.14 -18.42 11.14
N ARG A 211 43.28 -19.15 10.43
CA ARG A 211 42.37 -20.22 10.89
C ARG A 211 41.41 -19.95 12.08
N ASN A 212 40.11 -20.03 11.76
CA ASN A 212 39.07 -20.49 12.70
C ASN A 212 39.39 -21.90 13.22
N PRO A 213 39.15 -22.22 14.49
CA PRO A 213 37.89 -22.90 14.82
C PRO A 213 37.30 -22.61 16.22
N GLY A 214 36.00 -22.88 16.39
CA GLY A 214 35.49 -23.48 17.63
C GLY A 214 34.74 -22.58 18.60
N ALA A 215 33.56 -23.06 18.98
CA ALA A 215 32.60 -22.52 19.92
C ALA A 215 33.13 -22.22 21.35
N GLY A 216 32.51 -21.24 22.01
CA GLY A 216 32.67 -21.01 23.45
C GLY A 216 32.00 -19.73 23.96
N SER A 217 30.77 -19.88 24.46
CA SER A 217 30.12 -19.14 25.58
C SER A 217 30.76 -17.86 26.14
N GLY A 218 29.96 -16.78 26.27
CA GLY A 218 30.28 -15.71 27.23
C GLY A 218 29.47 -14.42 27.11
N LEU A 219 28.39 -14.33 27.88
CA LEU A 219 27.90 -13.16 28.63
C LEU A 219 27.80 -11.78 27.94
N THR A 220 26.55 -11.37 27.77
CA THR A 220 26.05 -9.99 27.59
C THR A 220 26.72 -9.02 28.55
N GLN A 221 27.42 -8.02 28.01
CA GLN A 221 27.93 -6.87 28.76
C GLN A 221 27.27 -5.60 28.20
N PRO A 222 26.58 -4.78 29.01
CA PRO A 222 26.02 -3.53 28.51
C PRO A 222 27.16 -2.52 28.31
N ALA A 223 27.29 -2.00 27.08
CA ALA A 223 28.24 -0.95 26.76
C ALA A 223 27.87 0.34 27.51
N ALA A 224 28.81 0.87 28.31
CA ALA A 224 28.67 2.19 28.91
C ALA A 224 28.67 3.26 27.79
N PRO A 225 27.78 4.28 27.84
CA PRO A 225 27.74 5.32 26.83
C PRO A 225 29.05 6.12 26.86
N VAL A 226 29.77 6.07 25.73
CA VAL A 226 30.96 6.89 25.47
C VAL A 226 30.53 8.36 25.43
N PRO A 227 31.10 9.27 26.25
CA PRO A 227 30.81 10.69 26.16
C PRO A 227 31.50 11.26 24.92
N GLU A 228 30.74 11.60 23.88
CA GLU A 228 31.30 12.30 22.72
C GLU A 228 31.47 13.80 23.01
N PRO A 229 32.70 14.34 23.00
CA PRO A 229 32.98 15.75 23.32
C PRO A 229 32.40 16.74 22.28
N ALA A 230 31.80 16.25 21.19
CA ALA A 230 31.25 17.08 20.12
C ALA A 230 29.88 17.71 20.44
N THR A 231 29.12 17.15 21.40
CA THR A 231 27.75 17.61 21.67
C THR A 231 27.69 19.04 22.20
N TYR A 232 28.61 19.40 23.10
CA TYR A 232 28.68 20.78 23.63
C TYR A 232 29.24 21.78 22.61
N GLY A 233 30.12 21.32 21.71
CA GLY A 233 30.66 22.15 20.65
C GLY A 233 29.60 22.61 19.65
N MET A 234 28.73 21.70 19.22
CA MET A 234 27.62 22.01 18.31
C MET A 234 26.57 22.93 18.96
N LEU A 235 26.27 22.73 20.24
CA LEU A 235 25.36 23.61 21.00
C LEU A 235 25.93 25.04 21.10
N GLY A 236 27.22 25.17 21.41
CA GLY A 236 27.90 26.46 21.50
C GLY A 236 27.93 27.21 20.16
N ALA A 237 28.26 26.51 19.07
CA ALA A 237 28.29 27.11 17.73
C ALA A 237 26.91 27.63 17.30
N GLY A 238 25.84 26.86 17.56
CA GLY A 238 24.47 27.29 17.28
C GLY A 238 24.08 28.56 18.04
N LEU A 239 24.46 28.67 19.31
CA LEU A 239 24.13 29.82 20.16
C LEU A 239 24.84 31.10 19.70
N VAL A 240 26.08 30.99 19.21
CA VAL A 240 26.83 32.11 18.60
C VAL A 240 26.14 32.62 17.34
N VAL A 241 25.64 31.74 16.47
CA VAL A 241 24.92 32.12 15.25
C VAL A 241 23.62 32.87 15.58
N VAL A 242 22.85 32.38 16.56
CA VAL A 242 21.60 33.04 17.00
C VAL A 242 21.89 34.43 17.57
N VAL A 243 22.89 34.58 18.42
CA VAL A 243 23.27 35.90 18.98
C VAL A 243 23.75 36.85 17.89
N ALA A 244 24.50 36.38 16.89
CA ALA A 244 24.94 37.18 15.76
C ALA A 244 23.75 37.66 14.90
N ALA A 245 22.75 36.80 14.67
CA ALA A 245 21.55 37.15 13.91
C ALA A 245 20.70 38.21 14.63
N ILE A 246 20.52 38.07 15.95
CA ILE A 246 19.78 39.05 16.78
C ILE A 246 20.50 40.42 16.75
N ARG A 247 21.83 40.44 16.93
CA ARG A 247 22.61 41.68 16.89
C ARG A 247 22.55 42.38 15.52
N ARG A 248 22.57 41.63 14.42
CA ARG A 248 22.42 42.19 13.06
C ARG A 248 21.05 42.84 12.87
N ARG A 249 19.97 42.21 13.38
CA ARG A 249 18.62 42.76 13.29
C ARG A 249 18.45 44.04 14.12
N ALA A 250 19.01 44.08 15.33
CA ALA A 250 19.00 45.27 16.18
C ALA A 250 19.74 46.45 15.53
N ARG A 251 20.92 46.20 14.94
CA ARG A 251 21.69 47.25 14.22
C ARG A 251 20.96 47.81 13.00
N ARG A 252 20.23 46.97 12.27
CA ARG A 252 19.38 47.43 11.14
C ARG A 252 18.19 48.28 11.60
N SER A 253 17.72 48.06 12.82
CA SER A 253 16.59 48.81 13.38
C SER A 253 17.01 50.13 14.05
N ALA A 254 18.31 50.33 14.31
CA ALA A 254 18.86 51.54 14.93
C ALA A 254 19.52 52.51 13.93
N GLY A 255 19.49 52.18 12.63
CA GLY A 255 20.05 53.00 11.55
C GLY A 255 18.99 53.67 10.66
N ASN A 256 17.77 53.81 11.16
CA ASN A 256 16.65 54.48 10.49
C ASN A 256 16.00 55.49 11.44
#